data_AF-A0ABD4SP35-F1
#
_entry.id   AF-A0ABD4SP35-F1
#
_cell.length_a   1.000
_cell.length_b   1.000
_cell.length_c   1.000
_cell.angle_alpha   90.00
_cell.angle_beta   90.00
_cell.angle_gamma   90.00
#
_symmetry.space_group_name_H-M   'P 1'
#
loop_
_entity.id
_entity.type
_entity.pdbx_description
1 polymer ?
#
loop_
_entity_poly.entity_id
_entity_poly.type
_entity_poly.pdbx_seq_one_letter_code
_entity_poly.pdbx_strand_id
1 'polypeptide(L)'
;MKNVIATAPGFHGGCRIRTGETFSVPDDEKGGWFVDAAPGKTPAAPKKGGRKNQADPETLGEIARSDADTLPPGVPADDLI
;
A
#
# COMPACT_ATOMS: atom_id res chain seq x y z
N MET A 1 -7.83 -9.10 23.84
CA MET A 1 -6.87 -8.76 22.78
C MET A 1 -5.57 -9.45 23.11
N LYS A 2 -4.94 -10.08 22.12
CA LYS A 2 -3.67 -10.79 22.26
C LYS A 2 -2.60 -10.17 21.37
N ASN A 3 -1.35 -10.30 21.79
CA ASN A 3 -0.20 -9.86 21.00
C ASN A 3 0.28 -11.03 20.14
N VAL A 4 0.53 -10.74 18.87
CA VAL A 4 1.00 -11.70 17.87
C VAL A 4 2.21 -11.14 17.14
N ILE A 5 3.03 -12.02 16.58
CA ILE A 5 4.16 -11.69 15.72
C ILE A 5 3.89 -12.21 14.31
N ALA A 6 4.06 -11.34 13.30
CA ALA A 6 3.87 -11.69 11.91
C ALA A 6 4.95 -12.67 11.43
N THR A 7 4.55 -13.81 10.87
CA THR A 7 5.45 -14.78 10.21
C THR A 7 5.60 -14.50 8.72
N ALA A 8 4.63 -13.80 8.12
CA ALA A 8 4.64 -13.33 6.74
C ALA A 8 4.09 -11.90 6.66
N PRO A 9 4.34 -11.14 5.58
CA PRO A 9 3.76 -9.80 5.43
C PRO A 9 2.25 -9.87 5.21
N GLY A 10 1.51 -8.97 5.85
CA GLY A 10 0.05 -8.92 5.79
C GLY A 10 -0.49 -7.52 6.00
N PHE A 11 -1.82 -7.38 6.06
CA PHE A 11 -2.50 -6.13 6.38
C PHE A 11 -3.41 -6.33 7.59
N HIS A 12 -3.32 -5.42 8.55
CA HIS A 12 -4.18 -5.39 9.73
C HIS A 12 -4.41 -3.94 10.17
N GLY A 13 -5.65 -3.59 10.53
CA GLY A 13 -6.00 -2.23 10.96
C GLY A 13 -5.71 -1.13 9.92
N GLY A 14 -5.79 -1.46 8.62
CA GLY A 14 -5.51 -0.51 7.53
C GLY A 14 -4.02 -0.26 7.25
N CYS A 15 -3.12 -0.94 7.95
CA CYS A 15 -1.67 -0.81 7.78
C CYS A 15 -1.05 -2.12 7.30
N ARG A 16 0.01 -2.01 6.49
CA ARG A 16 0.83 -3.16 6.11
C ARG A 16 1.76 -3.54 7.26
N ILE A 17 1.67 -4.77 7.73
CA ILE A 17 2.52 -5.34 8.78
C ILE A 17 3.62 -6.16 8.11
N ARG A 18 4.87 -5.97 8.56
CA ARG A 18 6.03 -6.70 8.04
C ARG A 18 6.29 -7.97 8.85
N THR A 19 6.93 -8.95 8.23
CA THR A 19 7.42 -10.14 8.95
C THR A 19 8.28 -9.75 10.15
N GLY A 20 8.06 -10.39 11.30
CA GLY A 20 8.73 -10.14 12.57
C GLY A 20 8.14 -9.00 13.39
N GLU A 21 7.21 -8.22 12.84
CA GLU A 21 6.54 -7.13 13.53
C GLU A 21 5.50 -7.68 14.52
N THR A 22 5.46 -7.10 15.72
CA THR A 22 4.50 -7.47 16.77
C THR A 22 3.32 -6.50 16.75
N PHE A 23 2.10 -7.02 16.78
CA PHE A 23 0.85 -6.25 16.76
C PHE A 23 -0.23 -6.93 17.62
N SER A 24 -1.31 -6.21 17.93
CA SER A 24 -2.43 -6.75 18.72
C SER A 24 -3.60 -7.11 17.83
N VAL A 25 -4.26 -8.22 18.13
CA VAL A 25 -5.46 -8.72 17.46
C VAL A 25 -6.53 -9.11 18.50
N PRO A 26 -7.81 -9.22 18.11
CA PRO A 26 -8.83 -9.88 18.93
C PRO A 26 -8.40 -11.29 19.36
N ASP A 27 -8.83 -11.75 20.54
CA ASP A 27 -8.38 -13.07 21.06
C ASP A 27 -8.83 -14.22 20.16
N ASP A 28 -10.00 -14.05 19.53
CA ASP A 28 -10.60 -15.01 18.61
C ASP A 28 -10.05 -14.92 17.17
N GLU A 29 -9.20 -13.93 16.88
CA GLU A 29 -8.63 -13.74 15.54
C GLU A 29 -7.64 -14.86 15.21
N LYS A 30 -7.83 -15.49 14.04
CA LYS A 30 -6.96 -16.53 13.50
C LYS A 30 -6.45 -16.14 12.13
N GLY A 31 -5.17 -16.37 11.87
CA GLY A 31 -4.55 -16.15 10.57
C GLY A 31 -3.30 -17.00 10.40
N GLY A 32 -3.02 -17.44 9.17
CA GLY A 32 -1.84 -18.27 8.85
C GLY A 32 -0.52 -17.48 8.75
N TRP A 33 -0.57 -16.15 8.90
CA TRP A 33 0.57 -15.25 8.68
C TRP A 33 1.08 -14.58 9.96
N PHE A 34 0.58 -14.99 11.13
CA PHE A 34 1.06 -14.56 12.44
C PHE A 34 0.92 -15.68 13.47
N VAL A 35 1.69 -15.58 14.56
CA VAL A 35 1.65 -16.51 15.71
C VAL A 35 1.63 -15.72 17.01
N ASP A 36 1.22 -16.34 18.11
CA ASP A 36 1.20 -15.67 19.42
C ASP A 36 2.60 -15.19 19.82
N ALA A 37 2.68 -13.95 20.32
CA ALA A 37 3.94 -13.34 20.71
C ALA A 37 4.43 -13.93 22.04
N ALA A 38 5.75 -14.05 22.20
CA ALA A 38 6.35 -14.45 23.46
C ALA A 38 5.98 -13.47 24.60
N PRO A 39 5.90 -13.95 25.85
CA PRO A 39 5.61 -13.10 27.01
C PRO A 39 6.56 -11.91 27.08
N GLY A 40 6.03 -10.69 27.21
CA GLY A 40 6.83 -9.46 27.30
C GLY A 40 7.15 -8.76 25.98
N LYS A 41 6.76 -9.32 24.81
CA LYS A 41 6.80 -8.57 23.55
C LYS A 41 5.58 -7.66 23.41
N THR A 42 5.82 -6.36 23.52
CA THR A 42 4.82 -5.33 23.24
C THR A 42 4.84 -4.93 21.77
N PRO A 43 3.67 -4.69 21.15
CA PRO A 43 3.59 -4.08 19.83
C PRO A 43 4.39 -2.79 19.75
N ALA A 44 5.14 -2.61 18.68
CA ALA A 44 5.72 -1.31 18.37
C ALA A 44 4.59 -0.34 17.98
N ALA A 45 4.75 0.94 18.31
CA ALA A 45 3.80 1.95 17.86
C ALA A 45 3.73 1.90 16.32
N PRO A 46 2.51 1.97 15.73
CA PRO A 46 2.35 1.89 14.29
C PRO A 46 3.22 2.97 13.65
N LYS A 47 4.17 2.54 12.82
CA LYS A 47 4.94 3.48 12.00
C LYS A 47 3.94 4.11 11.06
N LYS A 48 3.54 5.36 11.33
CA LYS A 48 2.82 6.20 10.36
C LYS A 48 3.60 6.05 9.06
N GLY A 49 3.00 5.35 8.09
CA GLY A 49 3.51 5.30 6.74
C GLY A 49 3.48 6.74 6.25
N GLY A 50 4.59 7.45 6.45
CA GLY A 50 4.75 8.76 5.86
C GLY A 50 4.61 8.53 4.37
N ARG A 51 3.56 9.11 3.79
CA ARG A 51 3.45 9.31 2.34
C ARG A 51 4.60 10.25 1.98
N LYS A 52 5.84 9.75 1.99
CA LYS A 52 7.02 10.49 1.58
C LYS A 52 6.91 10.61 0.07
N ASN A 53 6.49 11.78 -0.39
CA ASN A 53 6.49 12.19 -1.79
C ASN A 53 5.71 11.26 -2.73
N GLN A 54 4.49 10.87 -2.37
CA GLN A 54 3.57 10.48 -3.42
C GLN A 54 3.03 11.80 -3.97
N ALA A 55 3.57 12.24 -5.12
CA ALA A 55 2.92 13.26 -5.93
C ALA A 55 1.44 12.87 -6.04
N ASP A 56 0.54 13.85 -5.96
CA ASP A 56 -0.88 13.57 -6.10
C ASP A 56 -1.09 12.74 -7.38
N PRO A 57 -1.85 11.64 -7.30
CA PRO A 57 -2.11 10.84 -8.49
C PRO A 57 -2.75 11.74 -9.54
N GLU A 58 -2.12 11.83 -10.71
CA GLU A 58 -2.70 12.56 -11.83
C GLU A 58 -4.11 12.03 -12.09
N THR A 59 -5.05 12.95 -12.21
CA THR A 59 -6.42 12.66 -12.59
C THR A 59 -6.47 12.19 -14.05
N LEU A 60 -7.48 11.40 -14.40
CA LEU A 60 -7.75 11.01 -15.79
C LEU A 60 -7.81 12.23 -16.74
N GLY A 61 -8.24 13.40 -16.25
CA GLY A 61 -8.28 14.64 -17.02
C GLY A 61 -6.91 15.30 -17.23
N GLU A 62 -5.94 15.06 -16.35
CA GLU A 62 -4.55 15.55 -16.50
C GLU A 62 -3.79 14.68 -17.50
N ILE A 63 -3.96 13.36 -17.44
CA ILE A 63 -3.38 12.40 -18.39
C ILE A 63 -3.86 12.69 -19.81
N ALA A 64 -5.17 12.92 -19.99
CA ALA A 64 -5.76 13.20 -21.30
C ALA A 64 -5.28 14.53 -21.93
N ARG A 65 -4.87 15.51 -21.13
CA ARG A 65 -4.33 16.79 -21.63
C ARG A 65 -2.86 16.69 -22.03
N SER A 66 -2.05 15.95 -21.27
CA SER A 66 -0.65 15.68 -21.64
C SER A 66 -0.53 14.93 -22.97
N ASP A 67 -1.39 13.96 -23.24
CA ASP A 67 -1.39 13.24 -24.52
C ASP A 67 -1.80 14.14 -25.70
N ALA A 68 -2.68 15.12 -25.47
CA ALA A 68 -3.10 16.07 -26.50
C ALA A 68 -2.01 17.08 -26.87
N ASP A 69 -1.15 17.47 -25.93
CA ASP A 69 -0.01 18.38 -26.17
C ASP A 69 1.21 17.68 -26.79
N THR A 70 1.21 16.35 -26.88
CA THR A 70 2.33 15.57 -27.44
C THR A 70 2.18 15.32 -28.95
N LEU A 71 1.07 15.73 -29.57
CA LEU A 71 0.89 15.63 -31.02
C LEU A 71 1.47 16.88 -31.71
N PRO A 72 2.53 16.75 -32.54
CA PRO A 72 2.97 17.86 -33.37
C PRO A 72 1.84 18.26 -34.34
N PRO A 73 1.58 19.57 -34.55
CA PRO A 73 0.57 19.99 -35.51
C PRO A 73 1.04 19.63 -36.91
N GLY A 74 0.39 18.65 -37.56
CA GLY A 74 0.51 18.44 -39.00
C GLY A 74 0.73 17.03 -39.55
N VAL A 75 0.23 15.97 -38.90
CA VAL A 75 0.11 14.67 -39.60
C VAL A 75 -1.33 14.53 -40.10
N PRO A 76 -1.61 14.73 -41.41
CA PRO A 76 -2.94 14.48 -41.96
C PRO A 76 -3.27 12.99 -41.86
N ALA A 77 -4.52 12.68 -41.51
CA ALA A 77 -5.04 11.35 -41.25
C ALA A 77 -5.30 10.51 -42.52
N ASP A 78 -4.52 10.70 -43.58
CA ASP A 78 -4.80 10.13 -44.92
C ASP A 78 -3.65 9.27 -45.46
N ASP A 79 -2.87 8.63 -44.57
CA ASP A 79 -1.79 7.71 -44.96
C ASP A 79 -1.73 6.45 -44.08
N LEU A 80 -2.91 5.96 -43.67
CA LEU A 80 -3.09 4.61 -43.14
C LEU A 80 -4.12 3.85 -44.01
N ILE A 81 -3.64 3.33 -45.14
CA ILE A 81 -4.23 2.17 -45.81
C ILE A 81 -3.13 1.13 -46.00
#